data_AF-A0A117S0I2-F1
#
_entry.id   AF-A0A117S0I2-F1
#
_cell.length_a   1.000
_cell.length_b   1.000
_cell.length_c   1.000
_cell.angle_alpha   90.00
_cell.angle_beta   90.00
_cell.angle_gamma   90.00
#
_symmetry.space_group_name_H-M   'P 1'
#
loop_
_entity.id
_entity.type
_entity.pdbx_description
1 polymer ?
#
loop_
_entity_poly.entity_id
_entity_poly.type
_entity_poly.pdbx_seq_one_letter_code
_entity_poly.pdbx_strand_id
1 'polypeptide(L)' 'MTVIERREIALVDLLDRLLAGGVVITGDITLRVADVDLVRVDLNALISSVNERVPAPWGELT' A
#
# COMPACT_ATOMS: atom_id res chain seq x y z
N MET A 1 -23.73 -8.91 -17.94
CA MET A 1 -22.67 -8.24 -17.20
C MET A 1 -22.91 -8.39 -15.69
N THR A 2 -22.40 -9.47 -15.13
CA THR A 2 -22.63 -9.83 -13.71
C THR A 2 -21.65 -9.10 -12.80
N VAL A 3 -21.90 -9.08 -11.49
CA VAL A 3 -21.07 -8.33 -10.51
C VAL A 3 -19.62 -8.86 -10.45
N ILE A 4 -19.39 -10.13 -10.74
CA ILE A 4 -18.06 -10.77 -10.74
C ILE A 4 -17.17 -10.18 -11.84
N GLU A 5 -17.68 -10.06 -13.07
CA GLU A 5 -16.95 -9.50 -14.23
C GLU A 5 -16.49 -8.06 -13.98
N ARG A 6 -17.28 -7.27 -13.25
CA ARG A 6 -16.90 -5.88 -12.90
C ARG A 6 -15.75 -5.79 -11.90
N ARG A 7 -15.61 -6.77 -11.01
CA ARG A 7 -14.59 -6.75 -9.95
C ARG A 7 -13.21 -7.17 -10.46
N GLU A 8 -13.15 -8.14 -11.37
CA GLU A 8 -11.88 -8.53 -12.01
C GLU A 8 -11.28 -7.37 -12.82
N ILE A 9 -12.10 -6.67 -13.60
CA ILE A 9 -11.66 -5.50 -14.37
C ILE A 9 -11.07 -4.43 -13.44
N ALA A 10 -11.71 -4.16 -12.29
CA ALA A 10 -11.23 -3.16 -11.33
C ALA A 10 -9.90 -3.53 -10.65
N LEU A 11 -9.64 -4.82 -10.43
CA LEU A 11 -8.36 -5.27 -9.86
C LEU A 11 -7.21 -5.17 -10.86
N VAL A 12 -7.47 -5.50 -12.13
CA VAL A 12 -6.49 -5.37 -13.21
C VAL A 12 -6.12 -3.91 -13.42
N ASP A 13 -7.10 -3.01 -13.46
CA ASP A 13 -6.85 -1.57 -13.58
C ASP A 13 -6.04 -1.01 -12.39
N LEU A 14 -6.34 -1.49 -11.17
CA LEU A 14 -5.59 -1.12 -9.97
C LEU A 14 -4.14 -1.64 -10.03
N LEU A 15 -3.95 -2.89 -10.48
CA LEU A 15 -2.64 -3.49 -10.63
C LEU A 15 -1.82 -2.77 -11.69
N ASP A 16 -2.38 -2.48 -12.86
CA ASP A 16 -1.71 -1.75 -13.93
C ASP A 16 -1.25 -0.37 -13.47
N ARG A 17 -2.11 0.38 -12.77
CA ARG A 17 -1.72 1.66 -12.18
C ARG A 17 -0.61 1.51 -11.15
N LEU A 18 -0.70 0.50 -10.28
CA LEU A 18 0.32 0.23 -9.26
C LEU A 18 1.67 -0.13 -9.90
N LEU A 19 1.67 -0.94 -10.96
CA LEU A 19 2.87 -1.34 -11.70
C LEU A 19 3.47 -0.20 -12.53
N ALA A 20 2.64 0.66 -13.12
CA ALA A 20 3.09 1.74 -13.99
C ALA A 20 3.65 2.96 -13.21
N GLY A 21 3.06 3.30 -12.07
CA GLY A 21 3.40 4.55 -11.36
C GLY A 21 3.47 4.45 -9.83
N GLY A 22 3.02 3.35 -9.22
CA GLY A 22 2.88 3.25 -7.77
C GLY A 22 1.65 3.98 -7.22
N VAL A 23 1.40 3.81 -5.92
CA VAL A 23 0.28 4.38 -5.19
C VAL A 23 0.77 4.93 -3.86
N VAL A 24 0.41 6.17 -3.54
CA VAL A 24 0.65 6.76 -2.21
C VAL A 24 -0.57 6.51 -1.34
N ILE A 25 -0.35 5.96 -0.14
CA ILE A 25 -1.34 5.75 0.90
C ILE A 25 -1.00 6.69 2.06
N THR A 26 -1.96 7.49 2.48
CA THR A 26 -1.86 8.36 3.64
C THR A 26 -2.81 7.87 4.72
N GLY A 27 -2.38 7.96 5.97
CA GLY A 27 -3.23 7.67 7.13
C GLY A 27 -2.55 8.07 8.41
N ASP A 28 -3.18 7.77 9.54
CA ASP A 28 -2.57 7.95 10.84
C ASP A 28 -3.05 6.88 11.81
N ILE A 29 -2.20 6.59 12.80
CA ILE A 29 -2.54 5.70 13.91
C ILE A 29 -2.28 6.41 15.22
N THR A 30 -3.15 6.19 16.20
CA THR A 30 -2.99 6.71 17.55
C THR A 30 -2.83 5.56 18.53
N LEU A 31 -1.74 5.57 19.30
CA LEU A 31 -1.51 4.64 20.39
C LEU A 31 -2.16 5.21 21.66
N ARG A 32 -3.12 4.48 22.19
CA ARG A 32 -3.92 4.85 23.36
C ARG A 32 -3.66 3.89 24.52
N VAL A 33 -3.60 4.42 25.74
CA VAL A 33 -3.49 3.63 26.97
C VAL A 33 -4.47 4.19 28.00
N ALA A 34 -5.27 3.31 28.61
CA ALA A 34 -6.27 3.69 29.62
C ALA A 34 -7.15 4.88 29.19
N ASP A 35 -7.69 4.80 27.98
CA ASP A 35 -8.55 5.83 27.36
C ASP A 35 -7.89 7.19 27.07
N VAL A 36 -6.55 7.29 27.20
CA VAL A 36 -5.77 8.50 26.89
C VAL A 36 -4.92 8.27 25.64
N ASP A 37 -5.05 9.17 24.67
CA ASP A 37 -4.22 9.21 23.46
C ASP A 37 -2.80 9.68 23.82
N LEU A 38 -1.79 8.84 23.59
CA LEU A 38 -0.39 9.13 23.97
C LEU A 38 0.49 9.50 22.79
N VAL A 39 0.33 8.79 21.67
CA VAL A 39 1.20 8.94 20.50
C VAL A 39 0.36 8.93 19.26
N ARG A 40 0.49 9.96 18.42
CA ARG A 40 -0.06 9.99 17.07
C ARG A 40 1.06 9.82 16.06
N VAL A 41 0.86 8.92 15.10
CA VAL A 41 1.82 8.64 14.03
C VAL A 41 1.12 8.87 12.70
N ASP A 42 1.59 9.85 11.95
CA ASP A 42 1.16 10.07 10.56
C ASP A 42 1.94 9.12 9.64
N LEU A 43 1.21 8.36 8.83
CA LEU A 43 1.71 7.37 7.89
C LEU A 43 1.59 7.90 6.46
N ASN A 44 2.73 8.00 5.77
CA ASN A 44 2.80 8.26 4.34
C ASN A 44 3.58 7.12 3.69
N ALA A 45 2.88 6.21 3.01
CA ALA A 45 3.47 5.03 2.39
C ALA A 45 3.37 5.11 0.87
N LEU A 46 4.48 4.93 0.18
CA LEU A 46 4.50 4.69 -1.27
C LEU A 46 4.53 3.19 -1.51
N ILE A 47 3.49 2.64 -2.14
CA ILE A 47 3.50 1.27 -2.65
C ILE A 47 3.91 1.33 -4.12
N SER A 48 4.95 0.60 -4.48
CA SER A 48 5.45 0.49 -5.85
C SER A 48 5.87 -0.94 -6.13
N SER A 49 6.02 -1.28 -7.41
CA SER A 49 6.55 -2.58 -7.81
C SER A 49 8.05 -2.66 -7.51
N VAL A 50 8.49 -3.82 -7.02
CA VAL A 50 9.91 -4.13 -6.88
C VAL A 50 10.52 -4.35 -8.27
N ASN A 51 11.63 -3.68 -8.55
CA ASN A 51 12.37 -3.79 -9.81
C ASN A 51 13.83 -3.34 -9.62
N GLU A 52 14.64 -3.36 -10.67
CA GLU A 52 16.06 -2.98 -10.60
C GLU A 52 16.31 -1.58 -10.02
N ARG A 53 15.39 -0.63 -10.23
CA ARG A 53 15.50 0.74 -9.70
C ARG A 53 14.97 0.87 -8.27
N VAL A 54 14.09 -0.04 -7.85
CA VAL A 54 13.47 -0.07 -6.52
C VAL A 54 13.59 -1.50 -5.99
N PRO A 55 14.77 -1.89 -5.45
CA PRO A 55 15.00 -3.25 -4.98
C PRO A 55 14.19 -3.55 -3.72
N ALA A 56 13.98 -4.82 -3.44
CA ALA A 56 13.36 -5.24 -2.19
C ALA A 56 14.24 -4.80 -1.00
N PRO A 57 13.64 -4.28 0.09
CA PRO A 57 14.40 -3.79 1.24
C PRO A 57 15.02 -4.89 2.09
N TRP A 58 14.53 -6.12 1.93
CA TRP A 58 15.11 -7.30 2.57
C TRP A 58 16.21 -7.83 1.64
N GLY A 59 17.44 -7.85 2.12
CA GLY A 59 18.57 -8.39 1.35
C GLY A 59 18.29 -9.84 0.90
N GLU A 60 18.88 -10.23 -0.23
CA GLU A 60 18.89 -11.64 -0.63
C GLU A 60 19.44 -12.46 0.54
N LEU A 61 18.64 -13.39 1.05
CA LEU A 61 19.07 -14.33 2.06
C LEU A 61 20.03 -15.33 1.38
N THR A 62 21.29 -14.94 1.23
CA THR A 62 22.38 -15.78 0.70
C THR A 62 23.58 -15.79 1.63
#